data_AF-A0A9E3DGG5-F1
#
_entry.id   AF-A0A9E3DGG5-F1
#
_cell.length_a   1.000
_cell.length_b   1.000
_cell.length_c   1.000
_cell.angle_alpha   90.00
_cell.angle_beta   90.00
_cell.angle_gamma   90.00
#
_symmetry.space_group_name_H-M   'P 1'
#
loop_
_entity.id
_entity.type
_entity.pdbx_description
1 polymer ?
#
loop_
_entity_poly.entity_id
_entity_poly.type
_entity_poly.pdbx_seq_one_letter_code
_entity_poly.pdbx_strand_id
1 'polypeptide(L)'
;MKISQRLLLFAVSGCLTLAAADRYSVDWHSLQPEILDYYLALLRIDTSNPPGNETKAVDYLRPILDKSGIQYQVFALDSARANLV
;
A
#
# COMPACT_ATOMS: atom_id res chain seq x y z
N MET A 1 3.32 -16.52 -60.80
CA MET A 1 4.39 -15.57 -60.39
C MET A 1 3.79 -14.68 -59.30
N LYS A 2 3.73 -15.17 -58.05
CA LYS A 2 4.65 -14.88 -56.93
C LYS A 2 4.76 -13.38 -56.58
N ILE A 3 4.29 -13.09 -55.36
CA ILE A 3 4.84 -12.15 -54.36
C ILE A 3 4.40 -10.69 -54.43
N SER A 4 3.51 -10.35 -53.49
CA SER A 4 3.72 -9.19 -52.59
C SER A 4 3.04 -9.43 -51.22
N GLN A 5 3.35 -10.60 -50.65
CA GLN A 5 3.04 -11.02 -49.28
C GLN A 5 3.91 -10.28 -48.24
N ARG A 6 3.98 -8.94 -48.33
CA ARG A 6 4.83 -8.11 -47.45
C ARG A 6 4.19 -6.83 -46.93
N LEU A 7 2.89 -6.63 -47.15
CA LEU A 7 2.14 -5.52 -46.54
C LEU A 7 1.04 -6.02 -45.60
N LEU A 8 1.32 -7.07 -44.82
CA LEU A 8 0.42 -7.57 -43.78
C LEU A 8 1.14 -7.81 -42.44
N LEU A 9 2.21 -7.05 -42.16
CA LEU A 9 3.05 -7.24 -40.97
C LEU A 9 3.29 -5.94 -40.18
N PHE A 10 2.39 -4.95 -40.29
CA PHE A 10 2.46 -3.74 -39.45
C PHE A 10 1.19 -3.43 -38.65
N ALA A 11 0.21 -4.33 -38.65
CA ALA A 11 -1.06 -4.12 -37.93
C ALA A 11 -1.26 -5.04 -36.71
N VAL A 12 -0.22 -5.77 -36.25
CA VAL A 12 -0.36 -6.71 -35.12
C VAL A 12 0.42 -6.28 -33.86
N SER A 13 1.33 -5.30 -33.94
CA SER A 13 2.14 -4.89 -32.77
C SER A 13 1.53 -3.79 -31.89
N GLY A 14 0.30 -3.32 -32.17
CA GLY A 14 -0.27 -2.16 -31.49
C GLY A 14 -1.24 -2.44 -30.35
N CYS A 15 -1.58 -3.69 -30.05
CA CYS A 15 -2.65 -4.00 -29.08
C CYS A 15 -2.25 -5.09 -28.08
N LEU A 16 -1.24 -4.80 -27.26
CA LEU A 16 -0.88 -5.61 -26.08
C LEU A 16 -0.61 -4.73 -24.85
N THR A 17 -1.31 -3.60 -24.73
CA THR A 17 -1.20 -2.71 -23.56
C THR A 17 -2.56 -2.47 -22.88
N LEU A 18 -3.42 -3.48 -22.80
CA LEU A 18 -4.65 -3.44 -21.99
C LEU A 18 -4.73 -4.65 -21.05
N ALA A 19 -3.78 -4.78 -20.12
CA ALA A 19 -3.91 -5.68 -18.97
C ALA A 19 -3.02 -5.23 -17.78
N ALA A 20 -2.94 -3.91 -17.58
CA ALA A 20 -2.21 -3.34 -16.42
C ALA A 20 -3.14 -2.74 -15.36
N ALA A 21 -4.44 -2.60 -15.64
CA ALA A 21 -5.42 -2.21 -14.63
C ALA A 21 -5.92 -3.47 -13.92
N ASP A 22 -5.73 -3.53 -12.61
CA ASP A 22 -6.18 -4.59 -11.68
C ASP A 22 -5.48 -5.94 -11.77
N ARG A 23 -4.24 -5.99 -11.31
CA ARG A 23 -3.57 -7.26 -10.99
C ARG A 23 -4.05 -7.90 -9.67
N TYR A 24 -4.79 -7.16 -8.83
CA TYR A 24 -5.31 -7.65 -7.55
C TYR A 24 -6.70 -7.07 -7.29
N SER A 25 -7.74 -7.88 -7.49
CA SER A 25 -9.07 -7.55 -6.96
C SER A 25 -9.03 -7.72 -5.44
N VAL A 26 -9.10 -6.62 -4.69
CA VAL A 26 -9.20 -6.65 -3.22
C VAL A 26 -10.66 -6.82 -2.84
N ASP A 27 -10.98 -7.87 -2.08
CA ASP A 27 -12.30 -8.02 -1.46
C ASP A 27 -12.40 -7.15 -0.20
N TRP A 28 -12.84 -5.91 -0.40
CA TRP A 28 -13.01 -4.93 0.68
C TRP A 28 -14.04 -5.34 1.73
N HIS A 29 -15.04 -6.15 1.36
CA HIS A 29 -16.04 -6.59 2.32
C HIS A 29 -15.44 -7.60 3.31
N SER A 30 -14.62 -8.52 2.80
CA SER A 30 -13.92 -9.50 3.64
C SER A 30 -12.91 -8.85 4.62
N LEU A 31 -12.27 -7.75 4.21
CA LEU A 31 -11.27 -7.03 5.03
C LEU A 31 -11.89 -6.02 6.00
N GLN A 32 -13.17 -5.69 5.85
CA GLN A 32 -13.83 -4.67 6.65
C GLN A 32 -13.66 -4.86 8.17
N PRO A 33 -13.79 -6.07 8.75
CA PRO A 33 -13.58 -6.28 10.19
C PRO A 33 -12.16 -5.93 10.62
N GLU A 34 -11.14 -6.40 9.88
CA GLU A 34 -9.73 -6.14 10.20
C GLU A 34 -9.39 -4.64 10.07
N ILE A 35 -9.89 -3.97 9.03
CA ILE A 35 -9.72 -2.52 8.84
C ILE A 35 -10.32 -1.75 10.03
N LEU A 36 -11.51 -2.12 10.47
CA LEU A 36 -12.19 -1.50 11.61
C LEU A 36 -11.42 -1.71 12.92
N ASP A 37 -10.87 -2.89 13.14
CA ASP A 37 -10.05 -3.19 14.33
C ASP A 37 -8.82 -2.27 14.38
N TYR A 38 -8.07 -2.17 13.28
CA TYR A 38 -6.90 -1.27 13.22
C TYR A 38 -7.30 0.21 13.36
N TYR A 39 -8.38 0.63 12.70
CA TYR A 39 -8.89 2.00 12.76
C TYR A 39 -9.29 2.39 14.18
N LEU A 40 -10.10 1.57 14.86
CA LEU A 40 -10.56 1.84 16.22
C LEU A 40 -9.42 1.81 17.23
N ALA A 41 -8.43 0.92 17.05
CA ALA A 41 -7.24 0.89 17.90
C ALA A 41 -6.44 2.19 17.76
N LEU A 42 -6.15 2.64 16.53
CA LEU A 42 -5.45 3.90 16.27
C LEU A 42 -6.20 5.12 16.82
N LEU A 43 -7.52 5.19 16.63
CA LEU A 43 -8.34 6.30 17.16
C LEU A 43 -8.29 6.42 18.69
N ARG A 44 -8.05 5.33 19.41
CA ARG A 44 -7.97 5.33 20.88
C ARG A 44 -6.60 5.77 21.39
N ILE A 45 -5.58 5.85 20.52
CA ILE A 45 -4.26 6.33 20.88
C ILE A 45 -4.30 7.86 20.81
N ASP A 46 -4.17 8.52 21.96
CA ASP A 46 -4.11 9.99 22.00
C ASP A 46 -2.78 10.50 21.44
N THR A 47 -2.82 10.92 20.18
CA THR A 47 -1.75 11.59 19.44
C THR A 47 -2.00 13.09 19.27
N SER A 48 -2.94 13.67 20.05
CA SER A 48 -3.29 15.09 19.94
C SER A 48 -2.09 16.00 20.22
N ASN A 49 -1.97 17.07 19.43
CA ASN A 49 -0.88 18.04 19.53
C ASN A 49 -1.43 19.44 19.87
N PRO A 50 -1.07 20.04 21.03
CA PRO A 50 -0.13 19.57 22.07
C PRO A 50 -0.72 18.52 23.05
N PRO A 51 0.11 17.65 23.69
CA PRO A 51 1.57 17.63 23.70
C PRO A 51 2.24 16.89 22.53
N GLY A 52 1.51 16.10 21.75
CA GLY A 52 2.09 15.14 20.80
C GLY A 52 2.40 13.80 21.48
N ASN A 53 2.36 12.71 20.73
CA ASN A 53 2.44 11.32 21.23
C ASN A 53 2.53 10.29 20.08
N GLU A 54 2.97 10.70 18.90
CA GLU A 54 2.98 9.91 17.67
C GLU A 54 3.76 8.60 17.83
N THR A 55 4.77 8.57 18.71
CA THR A 55 5.51 7.36 19.07
C THR A 55 4.60 6.23 19.55
N LYS A 56 3.50 6.53 20.25
CA LYS A 56 2.54 5.50 20.69
C LYS A 56 1.84 4.82 19.51
N ALA A 57 1.54 5.58 18.45
CA ALA A 57 0.96 5.02 17.22
C ALA A 57 1.99 4.19 16.45
N VAL A 58 3.25 4.64 16.42
CA VAL A 58 4.37 3.86 15.86
C VAL A 58 4.50 2.53 16.60
N ASP A 59 4.54 2.53 17.93
CA ASP A 59 4.67 1.32 18.74
C ASP A 59 3.54 0.31 18.50
N TYR A 60 2.33 0.81 18.21
CA TYR A 60 1.20 -0.03 17.82
C TYR A 60 1.37 -0.64 16.41
N LEU A 61 1.84 0.13 15.44
CA LEU A 61 1.92 -0.29 14.03
C LEU A 61 3.09 -1.23 13.74
N ARG A 62 4.21 -1.09 14.45
CA ARG A 62 5.42 -1.91 14.25
C ARG A 62 5.16 -3.43 14.21
N PRO A 63 4.52 -4.05 15.22
CA PRO A 63 4.26 -5.49 15.19
C PRO A 63 3.31 -5.91 14.07
N ILE A 64 2.42 -5.03 13.60
CA ILE A 64 1.50 -5.29 12.48
C ILE A 64 2.30 -5.35 11.17
N LEU A 65 3.23 -4.42 10.96
CA LEU A 65 4.12 -4.42 9.81
C LEU A 65 5.08 -5.62 9.82
N ASP A 66 5.64 -5.95 10.99
CA ASP A 66 6.50 -7.13 11.18
C ASP A 66 5.76 -8.42 10.80
N LYS A 67 4.53 -8.61 11.30
CA LYS A 67 3.68 -9.76 10.96
C LYS A 67 3.34 -9.83 9.47
N SER A 68 3.23 -8.68 8.82
CA SER A 68 2.91 -8.57 7.39
C SER A 68 4.14 -8.70 6.48
N GLY A 69 5.35 -8.79 7.06
CA GLY A 69 6.61 -8.82 6.31
C GLY A 69 6.95 -7.49 5.65
N ILE A 70 6.36 -6.38 6.11
CA ILE A 70 6.60 -5.03 5.57
C ILE A 70 7.79 -4.43 6.32
N GLN A 71 8.87 -4.14 5.58
CA GLN A 71 10.04 -3.47 6.12
C GLN A 71 9.72 -2.00 6.40
N TYR A 72 10.20 -1.48 7.53
CA TYR A 72 10.01 -0.08 7.92
C TYR A 72 11.23 0.48 8.64
N GLN A 73 11.30 1.79 8.76
CA GLN A 73 12.27 2.53 9.55
C GLN A 73 11.56 3.48 10.52
N VAL A 74 12.19 3.75 11.66
CA VAL A 74 11.66 4.69 12.66
C VAL A 74 12.67 5.80 12.89
N PHE A 75 12.22 7.05 12.78
CA PHE A 75 13.05 8.24 13.01
C PHE A 75 12.40 9.13 14.06
N ALA A 76 13.16 9.61 15.03
CA ALA A 76 12.65 10.49 16.08
C ALA A 76 13.65 11.62 16.36
N LEU A 77 13.20 12.87 16.22
CA LEU A 77 13.92 14.04 16.74
C LEU A 77 13.58 14.28 18.21
N ASP A 78 12.29 14.17 18.54
CA ASP A 78 11.78 14.09 19.90
C ASP A 78 11.31 12.66 20.15
N SER A 79 11.69 12.09 21.30
CA SER A 79 11.27 10.75 21.71
C SER A 79 9.76 10.50 21.68
N ALA A 80 8.92 11.53 21.91
CA ALA A 80 7.47 11.41 21.89
C ALA A 80 6.86 11.51 20.48
N ARG A 81 7.64 11.93 19.48
CA ARG A 81 7.16 12.26 18.12
C ARG A 81 7.90 11.50 17.02
N ALA A 82 7.91 10.17 17.13
CA ALA A 82 8.51 9.31 16.12
C ALA A 82 7.72 9.31 14.80
N ASN A 83 8.44 9.19 13.69
CA ASN A 83 7.93 8.95 12.34
C ASN A 83 8.22 7.51 11.92
N LEU A 84 7.28 6.88 11.23
CA LEU A 84 7.37 5.52 10.69
C LEU A 84 7.37 5.61 9.15
N VAL A 85 8.43 5.11 8.50
CA VAL A 85 8.71 5.23 7.06
C VAL A 85 8.85 3.86 6.41
#